data_AF-A0A643C916-F1
#
_entry.id   AF-A0A643C916-F1
#
_cell.length_a   1.000
_cell.length_b   1.000
_cell.length_c   1.000
_cell.angle_alpha   90.00
_cell.angle_beta   90.00
_cell.angle_gamma   90.00
#
_symmetry.space_group_name_H-M   'P 1'
#
loop_
_entity.id
_entity.type
_entity.pdbx_description
1 polymer ?
#
loop_
_entity_poly.entity_id
_entity_poly.type
_entity_poly.pdbx_seq_one_letter_code
_entity_poly.pdbx_strand_id
1 'polypeptide(L)' 'MDIRTKSQGGEPTYNVAVGRAGRALVIVMGKEGVHGGTLNKKAYELALYLRRSDLYSLVKL' A
#
# COMPACT_ATOMS: atom_id res chain seq x y z
N MET A 1 -5.90 2.41 -3.43
CA MET A 1 -7.15 2.45 -2.65
C MET A 1 -6.77 2.85 -1.24
N ASP A 2 -7.52 3.80 -0.66
CA ASP A 2 -7.30 4.32 0.68
C ASP A 2 -8.44 3.86 1.58
N ILE A 3 -8.08 3.34 2.75
CA ILE A 3 -8.98 2.68 3.69
C ILE A 3 -8.64 3.20 5.09
N ARG A 4 -9.60 3.14 6.01
CA ARG A 4 -9.36 3.32 7.44
C ARG A 4 -10.03 2.19 8.21
N THR A 5 -9.36 1.66 9.23
CA THR A 5 -9.96 0.65 10.12
C THR A 5 -11.15 1.24 10.87
N LYS A 6 -12.11 0.40 11.25
CA LYS A 6 -13.19 0.77 12.15
C LYS A 6 -12.83 0.35 13.57
N SER A 7 -13.31 1.13 14.52
CA SER A 7 -13.19 0.88 15.96
C SER A 7 -14.57 0.53 16.52
N GLN A 8 -14.64 -0.41 17.46
CA GLN A 8 -15.89 -0.83 18.12
C GLN A 8 -16.05 -0.22 19.51
N GLY A 9 -14.93 0.06 20.20
CA GLY A 9 -14.90 0.48 21.61
C GLY A 9 -14.09 1.75 21.87
N GLY A 10 -13.76 2.51 20.84
CA GLY A 10 -12.97 3.74 20.96
C GLY A 10 -11.46 3.51 20.85
N GLU A 11 -11.01 2.30 20.49
CA GLU A 11 -9.62 2.06 20.12
C GLU A 11 -9.19 2.92 18.91
N PRO A 12 -7.90 3.25 18.78
CA PRO A 12 -7.40 4.04 17.65
C PRO A 12 -7.71 3.39 16.31
N THR A 13 -7.95 4.23 15.29
CA THR A 13 -8.12 3.79 13.91
C THR A 13 -6.89 4.07 13.08
N TYR A 14 -6.64 3.24 12.08
CA TYR A 14 -5.43 3.26 11.29
C TYR A 14 -5.77 3.47 9.82
N ASN A 15 -5.04 4.37 9.17
CA ASN A 15 -5.08 4.49 7.72
C ASN A 15 -4.39 3.26 7.11
N VAL A 16 -4.97 2.74 6.03
CA VAL A 16 -4.45 1.61 5.25
C VAL A 16 -4.45 2.04 3.78
N ALA A 17 -3.32 1.85 3.10
CA ALA A 17 -3.19 2.09 1.68
C ALA A 17 -2.96 0.77 0.96
N VAL A 18 -3.66 0.58 -0.16
CA VAL A 18 -3.53 -0.59 -1.02
C VAL A 18 -3.07 -0.16 -2.41
N GLY A 19 -1.90 -0.66 -2.83
CA GLY A 19 -1.33 -0.49 -4.17
C GLY A 19 -1.39 -1.80 -4.94
N ARG A 20 -1.83 -1.77 -6.20
CA ARG A 20 -1.87 -2.96 -7.07
C ARG A 20 -0.59 -3.08 -7.89
N ALA A 21 0.15 -4.17 -7.73
CA ALA A 21 1.23 -4.57 -8.63
C ALA A 21 0.73 -5.52 -9.73
N GLY A 22 1.63 -6.02 -10.58
CA GLY A 22 1.27 -6.97 -11.64
C GLY A 22 0.70 -8.27 -11.06
N ARG A 23 1.45 -8.88 -10.13
CA ARG A 23 1.11 -10.18 -9.53
C ARG A 23 0.84 -10.14 -8.02
N ALA A 24 0.85 -8.95 -7.40
CA ALA A 24 0.70 -8.79 -5.96
C ALA A 24 -0.14 -7.56 -5.59
N LEU A 25 -0.67 -7.56 -4.36
CA LEU A 25 -1.24 -6.37 -3.71
C LEU A 25 -0.30 -5.93 -2.60
N VAL A 26 0.12 -4.66 -2.66
CA VAL A 26 0.88 -3.99 -1.60
C VAL A 26 -0.12 -3.41 -0.62
N ILE A 27 -0.14 -3.91 0.61
CA ILE A 27 -1.01 -3.42 1.68
C ILE A 27 -0.11 -2.82 2.77
N VAL A 28 -0.32 -1.55 3.09
CA VAL A 28 0.44 -0.83 4.12
C VAL A 28 -0.53 -0.26 5.12
N MET A 29 -0.30 -0.51 6.41
CA MET A 29 -1.03 0.12 7.51
C MET A 29 -0.11 1.11 8.22
N GLY A 30 -0.60 2.31 8.47
CA GLY A 30 0.11 3.31 9.25
C GLY A 30 0.05 3.00 10.74
N LYS A 31 1.07 3.42 11.50
CA LYS A 31 0.93 3.54 12.95
C LYS A 31 -0.15 4.57 13.29
N GLU A 32 -0.56 4.61 14.55
CA GLU A 32 -1.53 5.59 15.04
C GLU A 32 -1.11 7.02 14.66
N GLY A 33 -2.07 7.84 14.21
CA GLY A 33 -1.84 9.23 13.81
C GLY A 33 -1.14 9.43 12.46
N VAL A 34 -0.63 8.38 11.79
CA VAL A 34 0.03 8.51 10.48
C VAL A 34 -0.99 8.93 9.41
N HIS A 35 -0.71 10.04 8.73
CA HIS A 35 -1.59 10.57 7.68
C HIS A 35 -1.69 9.65 6.45
N GLY A 36 -2.90 9.49 5.91
CA GLY A 36 -3.18 8.60 4.78
C GLY A 36 -2.43 8.97 3.50
N GLY A 37 -2.26 10.27 3.21
CA GLY A 37 -1.51 10.72 2.02
C GLY A 37 -0.06 10.22 1.98
N THR A 38 0.65 10.25 3.12
CA THR A 38 2.02 9.72 3.22
C THR A 38 2.05 8.21 3.01
N LEU A 39 1.03 7.51 3.52
CA LEU A 39 0.90 6.06 3.41
C LEU A 39 0.61 5.63 1.96
N ASN A 40 -0.30 6.34 1.28
CA ASN A 40 -0.66 6.10 -0.11
C ASN A 40 0.53 6.24 -1.04
N LYS A 41 1.32 7.32 -0.89
CA LYS A 41 2.54 7.54 -1.66
C LYS A 41 3.50 6.35 -1.52
N LYS A 42 3.69 5.85 -0.29
CA LYS A 42 4.56 4.69 -0.03
C LYS A 42 4.06 3.40 -0.67
N ALA A 43 2.76 3.12 -0.58
CA ALA A 43 2.15 1.95 -1.22
C ALA A 43 2.24 2.04 -2.76
N TYR A 44 2.06 3.24 -3.33
CA TYR A 44 2.19 3.49 -4.76
C TYR A 44 3.61 3.26 -5.27
N GLU A 45 4.62 3.83 -4.60
CA GLU A 45 6.03 3.69 -4.97
C GLU A 45 6.49 2.23 -4.94
N LEU A 46 6.11 1.49 -3.90
CA LEU A 46 6.44 0.07 -3.81
C LEU A 46 5.72 -0.77 -4.88
N ALA A 47 4.43 -0.51 -5.12
CA ALA A 47 3.70 -1.18 -6.19
C ALA A 47 4.29 -0.86 -7.58
N LEU A 48 4.76 0.37 -7.79
CA LEU A 48 5.44 0.78 -9.03
C LEU A 48 6.77 0.06 -9.22
N TYR A 49 7.56 -0.06 -8.15
CA TYR A 49 8.79 -0.85 -8.17
C TYR A 49 8.52 -2.30 -8.58
N LEU A 50 7.55 -2.96 -7.94
CA LEU A 50 7.20 -4.35 -8.27
C LEU A 50 6.73 -4.52 -9.72
N ARG A 51 5.90 -3.59 -10.24
CA ARG A 51 5.48 -3.62 -11.66
C ARG A 51 6.66 -3.54 -12.63
N ARG A 52 7.67 -2.73 -12.29
CA ARG A 52 8.87 -2.57 -13.13
C ARG A 52 9.79 -3.79 -13.02
N SER A 53 9.93 -4.35 -11.82
CA SER A 53 10.72 -5.58 -11.61
C SER A 53 10.12 -6.78 -12.35
N ASP A 54 8.78 -6.90 -12.37
CA ASP A 54 8.08 -7.91 -13.19
C ASP A 54 8.41 -7.73 -14.68
N LEU A 55 8.43 -6.49 -15.20
CA LEU A 55 8.80 -6.21 -16.59
C LEU A 55 10.26 -6.63 -16.89
N TYR A 56 11.22 -6.37 -15.99
CA TYR A 56 12.60 -6.81 -16.18
C TYR A 56 12.76 -8.32 -16.26
N SER A 57 11.92 -9.09 -15.55
CA SER A 57 11.93 -10.55 -15.65
C SER A 57 11.39 -11.08 -17.00
N LEU A 58 10.49 -10.32 -17.63
CA LEU A 58 9.92 -10.65 -18.94
C LEU A 58 10.86 -10.33 -20.11
N VAL A 59 11.70 -9.28 -20.00
CA VAL A 59 12.61 -8.85 -21.09
C VAL A 59 13.91 -9.69 -21.16
N LYS A 60 14.16 -10.54 -20.16
CA LYS A 60 15.33 -11.45 -20.13
C LYS A 60 15.08 -12.84 -20.74
N LEU A 61 13.86 -13.10 -21.24
CA LEU A 61 13.49 -14.32 -21.96
C LEU A 61 13.57 -14.08 -23.47
#